data_AF-A0A410UWP1-F1
#
_entry.id   AF-A0A410UWP1-F1
#
_cell.length_a   1.000
_cell.length_b   1.000
_cell.length_c   1.000
_cell.angle_alpha   90.00
_cell.angle_beta   90.00
_cell.angle_gamma   90.00
#
_symmetry.space_group_name_H-M   'P 1'
#
loop_
_entity.id
_entity.type
_entity.pdbx_description
1 polymer ?
#
loop_
_entity_poly.entity_id
_entity_poly.type
_entity_poly.pdbx_seq_one_letter_code
_entity_poly.pdbx_strand_id
1 'polypeptide(L)'
;MRALLVCVLMLATGVASADTLATCQAQKQTDDAVQLCVETARLHSTNQLRKQSAATRAAVRAKAQSGESQGLLHDYRRLEARHVRERNSLCRKQETPLERDACIADMNEAHGAQLSRLMQ
;
A
#
# COMPACT_ATOMS: atom_id res chain seq x y z
N MET A 1 -45.98 -1.66 -18.78
CA MET A 1 -45.37 -2.38 -17.64
C MET A 1 -43.90 -2.00 -17.59
N ARG A 2 -43.53 -1.16 -16.62
CA ARG A 2 -42.18 -0.61 -16.36
C ARG A 2 -41.68 -1.28 -15.09
N ALA A 3 -40.67 -2.15 -15.20
CA ALA A 3 -39.88 -2.79 -14.13
C ALA A 3 -39.18 -3.98 -14.81
N LEU A 4 -37.89 -4.27 -14.76
CA LEU A 4 -36.78 -3.82 -13.92
C LEU A 4 -35.51 -3.81 -14.78
N LEU A 5 -35.01 -2.63 -15.09
CA LEU A 5 -33.58 -2.41 -15.29
C LEU A 5 -33.10 -1.91 -13.93
N VAL A 6 -32.20 -2.64 -13.27
CA VAL A 6 -31.26 -2.22 -12.20
C VAL A 6 -30.98 -3.45 -11.32
N CYS A 7 -29.73 -3.90 -11.39
CA CYS A 7 -29.00 -4.92 -10.62
C CYS A 7 -28.16 -5.62 -11.70
N VAL A 8 -26.92 -5.24 -11.96
CA VAL A 8 -25.79 -5.48 -11.07
C VAL A 8 -24.71 -4.42 -11.35
N LEU A 9 -24.75 -3.31 -10.61
CA LEU A 9 -23.54 -2.51 -10.33
C LEU A 9 -23.08 -2.94 -8.94
N MET A 10 -22.49 -4.14 -8.86
CA MET A 10 -21.75 -4.58 -7.69
C MET A 10 -20.48 -3.72 -7.60
N LEU A 11 -20.64 -2.59 -6.92
CA LEU A 11 -19.76 -2.14 -5.84
C LEU A 11 -18.37 -2.78 -5.85
N ALA A 12 -17.45 -2.15 -6.56
CA ALA A 12 -16.03 -2.22 -6.26
C ALA A 12 -15.77 -1.48 -4.93
N THR A 13 -16.27 -2.04 -3.83
CA THR A 13 -15.77 -1.68 -2.50
C THR A 13 -14.44 -2.39 -2.36
N GLY A 14 -13.36 -1.61 -2.51
CA GLY A 14 -11.99 -2.08 -2.37
C GLY A 14 -11.80 -2.83 -1.06
N VAL A 15 -11.76 -4.16 -1.16
CA VAL A 15 -10.96 -4.98 -0.27
C VAL A 15 -9.54 -4.59 -0.64
N ALA A 16 -8.92 -3.70 0.14
CA ALA A 16 -7.46 -3.57 0.09
C ALA A 16 -6.94 -4.97 0.38
N SER A 17 -6.39 -5.59 -0.66
CA SER A 17 -6.17 -7.03 -0.72
C SER A 17 -5.26 -7.44 0.43
N ALA A 18 -5.69 -8.45 1.20
CA ALA A 18 -4.83 -9.13 2.17
C ALA A 18 -3.98 -10.19 1.43
N ASP A 19 -3.36 -9.77 0.32
CA ASP A 19 -2.58 -10.66 -0.56
C ASP A 19 -1.41 -11.28 0.20
N THR A 20 -0.79 -10.52 1.11
CA THR A 20 0.26 -11.02 1.99
C THR A 20 -0.25 -12.15 2.88
N LEU A 21 -1.41 -12.00 3.52
CA LEU A 21 -1.95 -13.04 4.41
C LEU A 21 -2.29 -14.31 3.63
N ALA A 22 -2.98 -14.16 2.50
CA ALA A 22 -3.34 -15.29 1.64
C ALA A 22 -2.09 -16.02 1.12
N THR A 23 -1.05 -15.27 0.72
CA THR A 23 0.24 -15.83 0.28
C THR A 23 0.92 -16.59 1.41
N CYS A 24 0.97 -16.03 2.62
CA CYS A 24 1.56 -16.70 3.77
C CYS A 24 0.79 -17.97 4.17
N GLN A 25 -0.54 -17.95 4.15
CA GLN A 25 -1.38 -19.13 4.40
C GLN A 25 -1.18 -20.23 3.35
N ALA A 26 -0.97 -19.85 2.09
CA ALA A 26 -0.68 -20.82 1.02
C ALA A 26 0.72 -21.45 1.15
N GLN A 27 1.69 -20.73 1.72
CA GLN A 27 3.08 -21.19 1.82
C GLN A 27 3.41 -21.92 3.12
N LYS A 28 2.64 -21.70 4.19
CA LYS A 28 2.95 -22.16 5.54
C LYS A 28 1.84 -23.07 6.06
N GLN A 29 2.24 -24.12 6.77
CA GLN A 29 1.33 -25.20 7.18
C GLN A 29 0.82 -25.06 8.62
N THR A 30 1.41 -24.17 9.42
CA THR A 30 1.06 -23.94 10.82
C THR A 30 0.80 -22.47 11.07
N ASP A 31 -0.07 -22.18 12.04
CA ASP A 31 -0.45 -20.80 12.39
C ASP A 31 0.77 -19.96 12.81
N ASP A 32 1.67 -20.52 13.62
CA ASP A 32 2.91 -19.84 14.02
C ASP A 32 3.80 -19.48 12.82
N ALA A 33 3.87 -20.37 11.82
CA ALA A 33 4.65 -20.12 10.62
C ALA A 33 3.99 -19.08 9.71
N VAL A 34 2.65 -19.04 9.65
CA VAL A 34 1.89 -17.97 8.98
C VAL A 34 2.15 -16.64 9.67
N GLN A 35 2.09 -16.60 11.01
CA GLN A 35 2.35 -15.38 11.78
C GLN A 35 3.75 -14.83 11.53
N LEU A 36 4.78 -15.68 11.61
CA LEU A 36 6.16 -15.27 11.33
C LEU A 36 6.33 -14.78 9.88
N CYS A 37 5.66 -15.42 8.92
CA CYS A 37 5.68 -15.00 7.51
C CYS A 37 5.12 -13.59 7.33
N VAL A 38 3.95 -13.31 7.91
CA VAL A 38 3.30 -11.99 7.83
C VAL A 38 4.13 -10.91 8.53
N GLU A 39 4.66 -11.20 9.72
CA GLU A 39 5.54 -10.26 10.43
C GLU A 39 6.78 -9.93 9.61
N THR A 40 7.40 -10.94 9.00
CA THR A 40 8.56 -10.76 8.12
C THR A 40 8.21 -9.89 6.91
N ALA A 41 7.06 -10.14 6.26
CA ALA A 41 6.59 -9.34 5.13
C ALA A 41 6.33 -7.88 5.53
N ARG A 42 5.70 -7.63 6.69
CA ARG A 42 5.50 -6.28 7.22
C ARG A 42 6.83 -5.57 7.47
N LEU A 43 7.80 -6.22 8.10
CA LEU A 43 9.11 -5.63 8.38
C LEU A 43 9.88 -5.34 7.09
N HIS A 44 9.86 -6.27 6.14
CA HIS A 44 10.52 -6.13 4.85
C HIS A 44 9.96 -4.95 4.06
N SER A 45 8.64 -4.95 3.82
CA SER A 45 7.95 -3.88 3.09
C SER A 45 8.12 -2.51 3.74
N THR A 46 8.08 -2.43 5.08
CA THR A 46 8.32 -1.17 5.81
C THR A 46 9.73 -0.64 5.58
N ASN A 47 10.74 -1.51 5.66
CA ASN A 47 12.13 -1.13 5.46
C ASN A 47 12.41 -0.75 4.00
N GLN A 48 11.83 -1.49 3.05
CA GLN A 48 11.94 -1.18 1.63
C GLN A 48 11.28 0.15 1.30
N LEU A 49 10.05 0.39 1.78
CA LEU A 49 9.35 1.63 1.56
C LEU A 49 10.12 2.83 2.15
N ARG A 50 10.71 2.69 3.35
CA ARG A 50 11.55 3.74 3.94
C ARG A 50 12.72 4.12 3.04
N LYS A 51 13.41 3.12 2.48
CA LYS A 51 14.53 3.33 1.54
C LYS A 51 14.05 4.02 0.25
N GLN A 52 12.98 3.52 -0.35
CA GLN A 52 12.40 4.07 -1.57
C GLN A 52 11.92 5.51 -1.37
N SER A 53 11.17 5.78 -0.30
CA SER A 53 10.68 7.13 0.04
C SER A 53 11.83 8.12 0.20
N ALA A 54 12.92 7.72 0.87
CA ALA A 54 14.10 8.56 1.02
C ALA A 54 14.78 8.86 -0.33
N ALA A 55 14.95 7.84 -1.17
CA ALA A 55 15.55 7.98 -2.50
C ALA A 55 14.68 8.84 -3.44
N THR A 56 13.37 8.56 -3.52
CA THR A 56 12.41 9.33 -4.30
C THR A 56 12.39 10.79 -3.86
N ARG A 57 12.34 11.06 -2.55
CA ARG A 57 12.40 12.44 -2.03
C ARG A 57 13.68 13.17 -2.46
N ALA A 58 14.83 12.50 -2.43
CA ALA A 58 16.09 13.10 -2.86
C ALA A 58 16.07 13.43 -4.36
N ALA A 59 15.62 12.48 -5.19
CA ALA A 59 15.53 12.67 -6.65
C ALA A 59 14.52 13.77 -7.03
N VAL A 60 13.36 13.81 -6.37
CA VAL A 60 12.34 14.84 -6.58
C VAL A 60 12.87 16.23 -6.21
N ARG A 61 13.62 16.35 -5.10
CA ARG A 61 14.25 17.62 -4.71
C ARG A 61 15.28 18.08 -5.74
N ALA A 62 16.09 17.17 -6.27
CA ALA A 62 17.07 17.49 -7.31
C ALA A 62 16.38 18.02 -8.58
N LYS A 63 15.32 17.34 -9.06
CA LYS A 63 14.50 17.78 -10.21
C LYS A 63 13.77 19.11 -9.97
N ALA A 64 13.35 19.37 -8.74
CA ALA A 64 12.71 20.64 -8.39
C ALA A 64 13.72 21.81 -8.39
N GLN A 65 14.94 21.57 -7.93
CA GLN A 65 16.02 22.56 -7.88
C GLN A 65 16.60 22.87 -9.27
N SER A 66 16.62 21.89 -10.19
CA SER A 66 17.01 22.11 -11.59
C SER A 66 15.95 22.88 -12.41
N GLY A 67 14.76 23.11 -11.84
CA GLY A 67 13.65 23.77 -12.53
C GLY A 67 12.88 22.87 -13.50
N GLU A 68 13.27 21.60 -13.64
CA GLU A 68 12.67 20.65 -14.59
C GLU A 68 11.23 20.24 -14.21
N SER A 69 10.86 20.31 -12.92
CA SER A 69 9.51 19.93 -12.50
C SER A 69 9.06 20.58 -11.19
N GLN A 70 8.49 21.79 -11.28
CA GLN A 70 8.03 22.55 -10.11
C GLN A 70 6.87 21.88 -9.35
N GLY A 71 6.06 21.04 -10.00
CA GLY A 71 4.93 20.33 -9.37
C GLY A 71 5.30 19.04 -8.64
N LEU A 72 6.46 18.45 -8.96
CA LEU A 72 6.80 17.08 -8.55
C LEU A 72 6.94 16.92 -7.03
N LEU A 73 7.48 17.94 -6.35
CA LEU A 73 7.59 17.94 -4.90
C LEU A 73 6.22 17.98 -4.20
N HIS A 74 5.26 18.69 -4.79
CA HIS A 74 3.89 18.72 -4.29
C HIS A 74 3.22 17.36 -4.48
N ASP A 75 3.36 16.75 -5.65
CA ASP A 75 2.79 15.43 -5.95
C ASP A 75 3.36 14.33 -5.06
N TYR A 76 4.68 14.32 -4.85
CA TYR A 76 5.35 13.41 -3.91
C TYR A 76 4.75 13.52 -2.50
N ARG A 77 4.65 14.75 -1.96
CA ARG A 77 4.09 14.99 -0.62
C ARG A 77 2.64 14.54 -0.53
N ARG A 78 1.85 14.77 -1.57
CA ARG A 78 0.45 14.36 -1.63
C ARG A 78 0.31 12.84 -1.63
N LEU A 79 1.18 12.12 -2.34
CA LEU A 79 1.21 10.65 -2.37
C LEU A 79 1.57 10.07 -1.00
N GLU A 80 2.63 10.55 -0.36
CA GLU A 80 3.05 10.12 0.99
C GLU A 80 1.93 10.35 2.02
N ALA A 81 1.36 11.55 2.04
CA ALA A 81 0.30 11.90 2.98
C ALA A 81 -0.97 11.06 2.74
N ARG A 82 -1.28 10.76 1.48
CA ARG A 82 -2.38 9.86 1.11
C ARG A 82 -2.13 8.45 1.63
N HIS A 83 -0.96 7.87 1.37
CA HIS A 83 -0.61 6.54 1.85
C HIS A 83 -0.76 6.41 3.37
N VAL A 84 -0.22 7.35 4.14
CA VAL A 84 -0.32 7.30 5.61
C VAL A 84 -1.78 7.33 6.07
N ARG A 85 -2.62 8.20 5.47
CA ARG A 85 -4.05 8.29 5.82
C ARG A 85 -4.80 7.02 5.44
N GLU A 86 -4.62 6.52 4.22
CA GLU A 86 -5.30 5.34 3.71
C GLU A 86 -4.89 4.09 4.50
N ARG A 87 -3.59 3.86 4.68
CA ARG A 87 -3.07 2.74 5.49
C ARG A 87 -3.64 2.77 6.91
N ASN A 88 -3.62 3.92 7.58
CA ASN A 88 -4.17 4.03 8.93
C ASN A 88 -5.69 3.82 8.94
N SER A 89 -6.43 4.33 7.97
CA SER A 89 -7.88 4.18 7.87
C SER A 89 -8.29 2.73 7.61
N LEU A 90 -7.56 2.03 6.73
CA LEU A 90 -7.89 0.67 6.28
C LEU A 90 -7.37 -0.38 7.25
N CYS A 91 -6.08 -0.33 7.62
CA CYS A 91 -5.47 -1.40 8.40
C CYS A 91 -5.87 -1.37 9.89
N ARG A 92 -6.31 -0.22 10.41
CA ARG A 92 -6.87 -0.17 11.79
C ARG A 92 -8.21 -0.88 11.92
N LYS A 93 -8.95 -1.06 10.82
CA LYS A 93 -10.26 -1.72 10.80
C LYS A 93 -10.18 -3.25 10.76
N GLN A 94 -8.98 -3.80 10.53
CA GLN A 94 -8.78 -5.25 10.54
C GLN A 94 -9.05 -5.81 11.95
N GLU A 95 -9.69 -6.98 11.99
CA GLU A 95 -10.20 -7.58 13.22
C GLU A 95 -9.07 -8.14 14.08
N THR A 96 -8.06 -8.71 13.43
CA THR A 96 -6.91 -9.31 14.11
C THR A 96 -5.62 -8.52 13.91
N PRO A 97 -4.65 -8.61 14.85
CA PRO A 97 -3.31 -8.08 14.64
C PRO A 97 -2.60 -8.64 13.40
N LEU A 98 -2.84 -9.92 13.10
CA LEU A 98 -2.25 -10.60 11.94
C LEU A 98 -2.74 -10.01 10.61
N GLU A 99 -4.05 -9.84 10.45
CA GLU A 99 -4.65 -9.19 9.27
C GLU A 99 -4.21 -7.73 9.15
N ARG A 100 -4.09 -7.02 10.27
CA ARG A 100 -3.56 -5.65 10.29
C ARG A 100 -2.14 -5.59 9.76
N ASP A 101 -1.29 -6.52 10.19
CA ASP A 101 0.10 -6.56 9.77
C ASP A 101 0.25 -6.91 8.28
N ALA A 102 -0.55 -7.86 7.79
CA ALA A 102 -0.64 -8.16 6.36
C ALA A 102 -1.10 -6.94 5.55
N CYS A 103 -2.19 -6.28 5.97
CA CYS A 103 -2.68 -5.05 5.34
C CYS A 103 -1.60 -3.97 5.27
N ILE A 104 -0.80 -3.80 6.33
CA ILE A 104 0.31 -2.83 6.33
C ILE A 104 1.36 -3.22 5.27
N ALA A 105 1.68 -4.51 5.15
CA ALA A 105 2.62 -4.98 4.14
C ALA A 105 2.12 -4.67 2.72
N ASP A 106 0.88 -5.05 2.42
CA ASP A 106 0.25 -4.83 1.11
C ASP A 106 0.18 -3.34 0.75
N MET A 107 -0.24 -2.49 1.70
CA MET A 107 -0.29 -1.03 1.52
C MET A 107 1.09 -0.40 1.32
N ASN A 108 2.13 -0.93 1.97
CA ASN A 108 3.49 -0.44 1.81
C ASN A 108 4.04 -0.80 0.41
N GLU A 109 3.82 -2.03 -0.05
CA GLU A 109 4.25 -2.47 -1.38
C GLU A 109 3.55 -1.70 -2.49
N ALA A 110 2.23 -1.53 -2.38
CA ALA A 110 1.44 -0.75 -3.33
C ALA A 110 1.93 0.70 -3.41
N HIS A 111 2.26 1.32 -2.28
CA HIS A 111 2.80 2.67 -2.25
C HIS A 111 4.23 2.74 -2.81
N GLY A 112 5.08 1.76 -2.52
CA GLY A 112 6.40 1.64 -3.13
C GLY A 112 6.33 1.64 -4.66
N ALA A 113 5.38 0.89 -5.24
CA ALA A 113 5.14 0.88 -6.68
C ALA A 113 4.65 2.25 -7.21
N GLN A 114 3.84 2.99 -6.45
CA GLN A 114 3.46 4.37 -6.81
C GLN A 114 4.67 5.32 -6.80
N LEU A 115 5.55 5.22 -5.82
CA LEU A 115 6.77 6.02 -5.76
C LEU A 115 7.73 5.70 -6.91
N SER A 116 7.82 4.44 -7.34
CA SER A 116 8.57 4.05 -8.54
C SER A 116 7.99 4.68 -9.80
N ARG A 117 6.66 4.66 -9.97
CA ARG A 117 5.98 5.28 -11.12
C ARG A 117 6.13 6.80 -11.15
N LEU A 118 6.16 7.46 -9.98
CA LEU A 118 6.40 8.91 -9.89
C LEU A 118 7.77 9.32 -10.47
N MET A 119 8.74 8.41 -10.45
CA MET A 119 10.11 8.69 -10.86
C MET A 119 10.41 8.36 -12.33
N GLN A 120 9.52 7.64 -13.00
CA GLN A 120 9.57 7.37 -14.44
C GLN A 120 9.18 8.62 -15.22
#